data_AF-A0A519CL95-F1
#
_entry.id   AF-A0A519CL95-F1
#
_cell.length_a   1.000
_cell.length_b   1.000
_cell.length_c   1.000
_cell.angle_alpha   90.00
_cell.angle_beta   90.00
_cell.angle_gamma   90.00
#
_symmetry.space_group_name_H-M   'P 1'
#
loop_
_entity.id
_entity.type
_entity.pdbx_description
1 polymer ?
#
loop_
_entity_poly.entity_id
_entity_poly.type
_entity_poly.pdbx_seq_one_letter_code
_entity_poly.pdbx_strand_id
1 'polypeptide(L)'
;FAAQRQDGFAPEYSYAKDVQEVSMWSYVMILLIAALGAAGVVMYRRKKAAELMADAAEIFAYTAELLAAGDSIREAIFNCYQDLCSLLQQRDFLRRDFETVREFEVAIRQAMPGISNDALVALDNTFEIARYSREEMGGMHQEAAVQALNRMSAEINQLQAIAPRT
;
A
#
# COMPACT_ATOMS: atom_id res chain seq x y z
N PHE A 1 -7.76 74.21 55.83
CA PHE A 1 -6.81 73.53 54.94
C PHE A 1 -7.59 72.74 53.89
N ALA A 2 -7.62 73.21 52.64
CA ALA A 2 -8.24 72.48 51.54
C ALA A 2 -7.19 71.52 50.96
N ALA A 3 -7.47 70.21 51.00
CA ALA A 3 -6.60 69.21 50.41
C ALA A 3 -6.78 69.23 48.88
N GLN A 4 -5.72 69.60 48.17
CA GLN A 4 -5.68 69.60 46.71
C GLN A 4 -5.50 68.14 46.25
N ARG A 5 -6.55 67.52 45.71
CA ARG A 5 -6.42 66.22 45.03
C ARG A 5 -5.54 66.43 43.81
N GLN A 6 -4.43 65.69 43.71
CA GLN A 6 -3.72 65.53 42.45
C GLN A 6 -4.61 64.72 41.50
N ASP A 7 -4.85 65.27 40.31
CA ASP A 7 -5.50 64.57 39.22
C ASP A 7 -4.65 63.35 38.84
N GLY A 8 -5.30 62.18 38.82
CA GLY A 8 -4.64 60.89 38.61
C GLY A 8 -3.99 60.80 37.23
N PHE A 9 -2.81 60.16 37.17
CA PHE A 9 -2.11 59.84 35.94
C PHE A 9 -2.94 58.84 35.10
N ALA A 10 -3.51 59.30 33.99
CA ALA A 10 -4.18 58.48 33.01
C ALA A 10 -3.27 58.29 31.78
N PRO A 11 -2.53 57.17 31.66
CA PRO A 11 -1.70 56.92 30.48
C PRO A 11 -2.58 56.75 29.24
N GLU A 12 -2.31 57.56 28.21
CA GLU A 12 -2.96 57.46 26.91
C GLU A 12 -2.33 56.28 26.14
N TYR A 13 -3.03 55.15 26.11
CA TYR A 13 -2.61 53.99 25.33
C TYR A 13 -2.96 54.20 23.85
N SER A 14 -1.96 54.59 23.05
CA SER A 14 -2.03 54.43 21.60
C SER A 14 -1.67 53.00 21.25
N TYR A 15 -2.64 52.22 20.76
CA TYR A 15 -2.36 50.96 20.07
C TYR A 15 -1.58 51.29 18.79
N ALA A 16 -0.25 51.17 18.83
CA ALA A 16 0.53 51.08 17.60
C ALA A 16 0.08 49.80 16.89
N LYS A 17 -0.79 49.96 15.88
CA LYS A 17 -1.12 48.88 14.96
C LYS A 17 0.08 48.63 14.05
N ASP A 18 1.14 48.06 14.60
CA ASP A 18 2.15 47.36 13.82
C ASP A 18 1.54 46.03 13.35
N VAL A 19 0.56 46.14 12.45
CA VAL A 19 0.13 45.00 11.66
C VAL A 19 1.22 44.85 10.62
N GLN A 20 2.24 44.07 10.94
CA GLN A 20 3.29 43.70 9.99
C GLN A 20 2.60 42.95 8.85
N GLU A 21 2.27 43.67 7.77
CA GLU A 21 1.52 43.11 6.66
C GLU A 21 2.34 42.00 6.02
N VAL A 22 1.82 40.77 6.11
CA VAL A 22 2.49 39.59 5.60
C VAL A 22 2.58 39.73 4.08
N SER A 23 3.80 39.79 3.55
CA SER A 23 4.05 39.92 2.10
C SER A 23 3.34 38.81 1.33
N MET A 24 2.68 39.14 0.21
CA MET A 24 2.00 38.17 -0.66
C MET A 24 2.91 36.98 -1.06
N TRP A 25 4.21 37.23 -1.20
CA TRP A 25 5.20 36.19 -1.52
C TRP A 25 5.34 35.12 -0.45
N SER A 26 5.07 35.41 0.82
CA SER A 26 5.13 34.40 1.88
C SER A 26 4.02 33.36 1.70
N TYR A 27 2.82 33.77 1.28
CA TYR A 27 1.72 32.86 0.97
C TYR A 27 2.06 31.98 -0.25
N VAL A 28 2.67 32.58 -1.28
CA VAL A 28 3.18 31.82 -2.44
C VAL A 28 4.22 30.78 -1.99
N MET A 29 5.13 31.16 -1.08
CA MET A 29 6.14 30.25 -0.57
C MET A 29 5.57 29.12 0.27
N ILE A 30 4.56 29.40 1.10
CA ILE A 30 3.82 28.38 1.87
C ILE A 30 3.15 27.39 0.91
N LEU A 31 2.49 27.88 -0.15
CA LEU A 31 1.86 27.02 -1.15
C LEU A 31 2.87 26.13 -1.88
N LEU A 32 4.04 26.67 -2.23
CA LEU A 32 5.10 25.90 -2.89
C LEU A 32 5.66 24.80 -1.97
N ILE A 33 5.91 25.11 -0.69
CA ILE A 33 6.37 24.11 0.29
C ILE A 33 5.32 23.02 0.49
N ALA A 34 4.04 23.40 0.61
CA ALA A 34 2.94 22.45 0.73
C ALA A 34 2.83 21.54 -0.51
N ALA A 35 2.96 22.10 -1.71
CA ALA A 35 2.93 21.35 -2.96
C ALA A 35 4.11 20.36 -3.08
N LEU A 36 5.33 20.79 -2.71
CA LEU A 36 6.51 19.92 -2.68
C LEU A 36 6.37 18.80 -1.65
N GLY A 37 5.87 19.12 -0.45
CA GLY A 37 5.59 18.12 0.59
C GLY A 37 4.57 17.08 0.11
N ALA A 38 3.47 17.52 -0.49
CA ALA A 38 2.46 16.64 -1.06
C ALA A 38 3.02 15.74 -2.17
N ALA A 39 3.81 16.31 -3.09
CA ALA A 39 4.47 15.54 -4.15
C ALA A 39 5.43 14.48 -3.58
N GLY A 40 6.23 14.84 -2.58
CA GLY A 40 7.13 13.91 -1.89
C GLY A 40 6.38 12.74 -1.23
N VAL A 41 5.28 13.02 -0.52
CA VAL A 41 4.44 11.97 0.08
C VAL A 41 3.83 11.06 -0.99
N VAL A 42 3.32 11.61 -2.09
CA VAL A 42 2.76 10.82 -3.18
C VAL A 42 3.82 9.92 -3.82
N MET A 43 5.01 10.45 -4.12
CA MET A 43 6.12 9.64 -4.66
C MET A 43 6.55 8.53 -3.70
N TYR A 44 6.69 8.83 -2.41
CA TYR A 44 7.04 7.84 -1.39
C TYR A 44 6.02 6.70 -1.33
N ARG A 45 4.72 7.03 -1.27
CA ARG A 45 3.64 6.03 -1.25
C ARG A 45 3.63 5.18 -2.51
N ARG A 46 3.85 5.80 -3.68
CA ARG A 46 3.91 5.09 -4.96
C ARG A 46 5.11 4.14 -5.04
N LYS A 47 6.29 4.55 -4.57
CA LYS A 47 7.47 3.66 -4.49
C LYS A 47 7.21 2.46 -3.60
N LYS A 48 6.64 2.66 -2.40
CA LYS A 48 6.31 1.56 -1.49
C LYS A 48 5.30 0.57 -2.08
N ALA A 49 4.30 1.06 -2.81
CA ALA A 49 3.35 0.20 -3.52
C ALA A 49 4.03 -0.60 -4.66
N ALA A 50 4.92 0.04 -5.42
CA ALA A 50 5.67 -0.63 -6.49
C ALA A 50 6.60 -1.72 -5.92
N GLU A 51 7.31 -1.45 -4.83
CA GLU A 51 8.14 -2.43 -4.12
C GLU A 51 7.31 -3.63 -3.63
N LEU A 52 6.09 -3.40 -3.11
CA LEU A 52 5.23 -4.51 -2.67
C LEU A 52 4.85 -5.41 -3.84
N MET A 53 4.41 -4.79 -4.92
CA MET A 53 3.99 -5.48 -6.14
C MET A 53 5.15 -6.29 -6.75
N ALA A 54 6.37 -5.74 -6.75
CA ALA A 54 7.54 -6.42 -7.27
C ALA A 54 7.85 -7.70 -6.47
N ASP A 55 7.89 -7.60 -5.13
CA ASP A 55 8.12 -8.74 -4.25
C ASP A 55 7.01 -9.81 -4.43
N ALA A 56 5.75 -9.40 -4.57
CA ALA A 56 4.65 -10.33 -4.82
C ALA A 56 4.79 -11.05 -6.17
N ALA A 57 5.18 -10.33 -7.23
CA ALA A 57 5.43 -10.92 -8.54
C ALA A 57 6.60 -11.91 -8.53
N GLU A 58 7.64 -11.65 -7.73
CA GLU A 58 8.76 -12.57 -7.52
C GLU A 58 8.29 -13.88 -6.88
N ILE A 59 7.49 -13.82 -5.81
CA ILE A 59 6.89 -14.99 -5.16
C ILE A 59 6.10 -15.83 -6.18
N PHE A 60 5.26 -15.19 -6.99
CA PHE A 60 4.46 -15.87 -8.00
C PHE A 60 5.31 -16.51 -9.11
N ALA A 61 6.31 -15.78 -9.63
CA ALA A 61 7.20 -16.27 -10.66
C ALA A 61 8.03 -17.47 -10.18
N TYR A 62 8.59 -17.37 -8.99
CA TYR A 62 9.35 -18.45 -8.36
C TYR A 62 8.47 -19.70 -8.16
N THR A 63 7.26 -19.52 -7.63
CA THR A 63 6.33 -20.65 -7.44
C THR A 63 5.94 -21.28 -8.77
N ALA A 64 5.68 -20.49 -9.81
CA ALA A 64 5.36 -21.01 -11.14
C ALA A 64 6.53 -21.81 -11.75
N GLU A 65 7.77 -21.39 -11.50
CA GLU A 65 8.98 -22.12 -11.91
C GLU A 65 9.10 -23.47 -11.21
N LEU A 66 8.95 -23.52 -9.88
CA LEU A 66 8.95 -24.76 -9.12
C LEU A 66 7.88 -25.74 -9.63
N LEU A 67 6.66 -25.22 -9.83
CA LEU A 67 5.57 -26.01 -10.39
C LEU A 67 5.93 -26.54 -11.77
N ALA A 68 6.47 -25.71 -12.67
CA ALA A 68 6.86 -26.14 -14.02
C ALA A 68 8.01 -27.17 -14.02
N ALA A 69 8.91 -27.10 -13.04
CA ALA A 69 10.00 -28.06 -12.84
C ALA A 69 9.53 -29.43 -12.32
N GLY A 70 8.27 -29.53 -11.88
CA GLY A 70 7.68 -30.76 -11.37
C GLY A 70 7.91 -30.98 -9.87
N ASP A 71 8.21 -29.92 -9.11
CA ASP A 71 8.23 -29.99 -7.65
C ASP A 71 6.82 -30.27 -7.08
N SER A 72 6.79 -30.59 -5.79
CA SER A 72 5.56 -30.91 -5.07
C SER A 72 4.52 -29.78 -5.16
N ILE A 73 3.48 -30.01 -5.97
CA ILE A 73 2.46 -29.01 -6.33
C ILE A 73 1.83 -28.38 -5.09
N ARG A 74 1.37 -29.21 -4.15
CA ARG A 74 0.68 -28.76 -2.94
C ARG A 74 1.59 -27.91 -2.04
N GLU A 75 2.83 -28.34 -1.87
CA GLU A 75 3.81 -27.64 -1.03
C GLU A 75 4.22 -26.31 -1.66
N ALA A 76 4.48 -26.26 -2.96
CA ALA A 76 4.81 -25.03 -3.67
C ALA A 76 3.68 -23.99 -3.55
N ILE A 77 2.42 -24.40 -3.76
CA ILE A 77 1.26 -23.51 -3.61
C ILE A 77 1.10 -23.03 -2.15
N PHE A 78 1.30 -23.92 -1.18
CA PHE A 78 1.18 -23.56 0.23
C PHE A 78 2.29 -22.59 0.68
N ASN A 79 3.52 -22.79 0.22
CA ASN A 79 4.64 -21.88 0.48
C ASN A 79 4.38 -20.52 -0.15
N CYS A 80 3.90 -20.47 -1.40
CA CYS A 80 3.47 -19.23 -2.04
C CYS A 80 2.44 -18.45 -1.21
N TYR A 81 1.43 -19.14 -0.69
CA TYR A 81 0.43 -18.53 0.19
C TYR A 81 1.06 -17.97 1.48
N GLN A 82 1.98 -18.70 2.11
CA GLN A 82 2.66 -18.26 3.33
C GLN A 82 3.57 -17.05 3.09
N ASP A 83 4.33 -17.07 2.00
CA ASP A 83 5.22 -15.98 1.61
C ASP A 83 4.42 -14.72 1.31
N LEU A 84 3.29 -14.85 0.61
CA LEU A 84 2.40 -13.73 0.33
C LEU A 84 1.74 -13.17 1.60
N CYS A 85 1.27 -14.03 2.51
CA CYS A 85 0.78 -13.58 3.81
C CYS A 85 1.85 -12.81 4.58
N SER A 86 3.08 -13.33 4.60
CA SER A 86 4.22 -12.72 5.28
C SER A 86 4.57 -11.36 4.67
N LEU A 87 4.58 -11.25 3.34
CA LEU A 87 4.80 -10.00 2.63
C LEU A 87 3.71 -8.96 2.99
N LEU A 88 2.43 -9.35 2.96
CA LEU A 88 1.34 -8.43 3.31
C LEU A 88 1.39 -7.97 4.77
N GLN A 89 1.81 -8.84 5.70
CA GLN A 89 2.02 -8.48 7.10
C GLN A 89 3.18 -7.51 7.29
N GLN A 90 4.31 -7.73 6.59
CA GLN A 90 5.47 -6.83 6.66
C GLN A 90 5.17 -5.42 6.15
N ARG A 91 4.16 -5.28 5.28
CA ARG A 91 3.75 -4.02 4.67
C ARG A 91 2.48 -3.43 5.30
N ASP A 92 2.07 -3.95 6.47
CA ASP A 92 0.90 -3.52 7.26
C ASP A 92 -0.47 -3.65 6.55
N PHE A 93 -0.56 -4.48 5.51
CA PHE A 93 -1.84 -4.78 4.84
C PHE A 93 -2.61 -5.92 5.50
N LEU A 94 -1.90 -6.85 6.14
CA LEU A 94 -2.49 -7.99 6.83
C LEU A 94 -2.10 -7.98 8.30
N ARG A 95 -3.05 -8.28 9.18
CA ARG A 95 -2.76 -8.40 10.62
C ARG A 95 -1.96 -9.67 10.91
N ARG A 96 -1.18 -9.63 11.99
CA ARG A 96 -0.40 -10.80 12.44
C ARG A 96 -1.28 -11.93 12.97
N ASP A 97 -2.42 -11.55 13.55
CA ASP A 97 -3.46 -12.39 14.13
C ASP A 97 -4.68 -12.51 13.19
N PHE A 98 -4.44 -12.63 11.88
CA PHE A 98 -5.53 -12.82 10.92
C PHE A 98 -6.14 -14.22 11.07
N GLU A 99 -7.46 -14.31 10.97
CA GLU A 99 -8.22 -15.53 11.20
C GLU A 99 -8.88 -16.08 9.94
N THR A 100 -9.18 -15.21 8.95
CA THR A 100 -10.05 -15.59 7.82
C THR A 100 -9.46 -15.29 6.44
N VAL A 101 -9.83 -16.12 5.44
CA VAL A 101 -9.51 -15.91 4.01
C VAL A 101 -10.02 -14.56 3.51
N ARG A 102 -11.14 -14.08 4.07
CA ARG A 102 -11.71 -12.78 3.71
C ARG A 102 -10.79 -11.62 4.07
N GLU A 103 -10.06 -11.71 5.19
CA GLU A 103 -9.07 -10.69 5.58
C GLU A 103 -7.89 -10.66 4.61
N PHE A 104 -7.45 -11.83 4.15
CA PHE A 104 -6.42 -11.95 3.13
C PHE A 104 -6.86 -11.35 1.79
N GLU A 105 -8.08 -11.65 1.32
CA GLU A 105 -8.61 -11.07 0.07
C GLU A 105 -8.69 -9.54 0.16
N VAL A 106 -9.18 -9.01 1.29
CA VAL A 106 -9.23 -7.56 1.54
C VAL A 106 -7.83 -6.96 1.56
N ALA A 107 -6.86 -7.62 2.20
CA ALA A 107 -5.47 -7.17 2.23
C ALA A 107 -4.86 -7.11 0.83
N ILE A 108 -5.07 -8.13 -0.01
CA ILE A 108 -4.60 -8.11 -1.41
C ILE A 108 -5.24 -6.97 -2.20
N ARG A 109 -6.56 -6.77 -2.08
CA ARG A 109 -7.24 -5.66 -2.79
C ARG A 109 -6.76 -4.29 -2.33
N GLN A 110 -6.37 -4.13 -1.07
CA GLN A 110 -5.79 -2.90 -0.57
C GLN A 110 -4.35 -2.71 -1.05
N ALA A 111 -3.56 -3.79 -1.05
CA ALA A 111 -2.16 -3.77 -1.47
C ALA A 111 -2.01 -3.55 -2.98
N MET A 112 -2.92 -4.11 -3.77
CA MET A 112 -2.88 -4.13 -5.23
C MET A 112 -4.26 -3.82 -5.83
N PRO A 113 -4.75 -2.57 -5.71
CA PRO A 113 -6.13 -2.20 -6.05
C PRO A 113 -6.48 -2.28 -7.54
N GLY A 114 -5.49 -2.46 -8.42
CA GLY A 114 -5.68 -2.58 -9.86
C GLY A 114 -5.81 -4.02 -10.38
N ILE A 115 -5.66 -5.03 -9.51
CA ILE A 115 -5.76 -6.44 -9.93
C ILE A 115 -7.23 -6.80 -10.19
N SER A 116 -7.46 -7.52 -11.28
CA SER A 116 -8.78 -7.95 -11.70
C SER A 116 -9.39 -8.96 -10.72
N ASN A 117 -10.72 -8.93 -10.60
CA ASN A 117 -11.43 -9.90 -9.77
C ASN A 117 -11.18 -11.35 -10.23
N ASP A 118 -11.12 -11.55 -11.55
CA ASP A 118 -10.92 -12.86 -12.15
C ASP A 118 -9.56 -13.46 -11.79
N ALA A 119 -8.49 -12.65 -11.77
CA ALA A 119 -7.17 -13.10 -11.35
C ALA A 119 -7.15 -13.51 -9.87
N LEU A 120 -7.80 -12.72 -9.01
CA LEU A 120 -7.92 -13.05 -7.58
C LEU A 120 -8.72 -14.32 -7.34
N VAL A 121 -9.83 -14.52 -8.04
CA VAL A 121 -10.64 -15.74 -7.92
C VAL A 121 -9.86 -16.98 -8.39
N ALA A 122 -9.10 -16.86 -9.48
CA ALA A 122 -8.26 -17.97 -9.95
C ALA A 122 -7.15 -18.33 -8.94
N LEU A 123 -6.54 -17.32 -8.32
CA LEU A 123 -5.54 -17.51 -7.27
C LEU A 123 -6.14 -18.15 -6.01
N ASP A 124 -7.28 -17.65 -5.55
CA ASP A 124 -7.97 -18.16 -4.36
C ASP A 124 -8.38 -19.62 -4.53
N ASN A 125 -8.97 -19.96 -5.69
CA ASN A 125 -9.29 -21.35 -6.04
C ASN A 125 -8.05 -22.26 -5.98
N THR A 126 -6.90 -21.77 -6.42
CA THR A 126 -5.63 -22.53 -6.38
C THR A 126 -5.23 -22.82 -4.92
N PHE A 127 -5.34 -21.83 -4.04
CA PHE A 127 -5.05 -22.00 -2.61
C PHE A 127 -6.06 -22.91 -1.91
N GLU A 128 -7.35 -22.76 -2.19
CA GLU A 128 -8.40 -23.60 -1.61
C GLU A 128 -8.22 -25.07 -1.99
N ILE A 129 -7.97 -25.36 -3.27
CA ILE A 129 -7.71 -26.73 -3.72
C ILE A 129 -6.47 -27.29 -3.00
N ALA A 130 -5.37 -26.54 -2.95
CA ALA A 130 -4.16 -27.00 -2.27
C ALA A 130 -4.36 -27.22 -0.75
N ARG A 131 -5.25 -26.46 -0.11
CA ARG A 131 -5.50 -26.55 1.34
C ARG A 131 -6.52 -27.62 1.72
N TYR A 132 -7.60 -27.74 0.95
CA TYR A 132 -8.77 -28.54 1.32
C TYR A 132 -8.99 -29.78 0.46
N SER A 133 -8.39 -29.86 -0.73
CA SER A 133 -8.54 -31.05 -1.58
C SER A 133 -7.96 -32.28 -0.91
N ARG A 134 -8.78 -33.35 -0.86
CA ARG A 134 -8.38 -34.67 -0.37
C ARG A 134 -7.72 -35.53 -1.45
N GLU A 135 -7.82 -35.13 -2.70
CA GLU A 135 -7.26 -35.85 -3.84
C GLU A 135 -5.78 -35.48 -4.04
N GLU A 136 -5.02 -36.39 -4.65
CA GLU A 136 -3.65 -36.11 -5.04
C GLU A 136 -3.64 -35.07 -6.16
N MET A 137 -2.81 -34.03 -6.02
CA MET A 137 -2.73 -32.98 -7.02
C MET A 137 -1.94 -33.48 -8.22
N GLY A 138 -2.61 -33.65 -9.35
CA GLY A 138 -2.00 -34.03 -10.63
C GLY A 138 -1.79 -32.84 -11.60
N GLY A 139 -1.39 -33.16 -12.83
CA GLY A 139 -1.01 -32.17 -13.85
C GLY A 139 -2.06 -31.11 -14.18
N MET A 140 -3.36 -31.44 -14.13
CA MET A 140 -4.41 -30.42 -14.34
C MET A 140 -4.41 -29.35 -13.25
N HIS A 141 -4.14 -29.72 -11.99
CA HIS A 141 -4.04 -28.75 -10.90
C HIS A 141 -2.77 -27.90 -11.01
N GLN A 142 -1.67 -28.51 -11.46
CA GLN A 142 -0.42 -27.82 -11.74
C GLN A 142 -0.60 -26.77 -12.84
N GLU A 143 -1.20 -27.13 -13.98
CA GLU A 143 -1.46 -26.22 -15.09
C GLU A 143 -2.36 -25.06 -14.65
N ALA A 144 -3.44 -25.35 -13.92
CA ALA A 144 -4.34 -24.33 -13.39
C ALA A 144 -3.61 -23.36 -12.44
N ALA A 145 -2.78 -23.88 -11.53
CA ALA A 145 -1.99 -23.08 -10.61
C ALA A 145 -0.98 -22.18 -11.34
N VAL A 146 -0.22 -22.75 -12.28
CA VAL A 146 0.75 -21.99 -13.10
C VAL A 146 0.05 -20.88 -13.89
N GLN A 147 -1.13 -21.17 -14.47
CA GLN A 147 -1.91 -20.15 -15.17
C GLN A 147 -2.38 -19.02 -14.24
N ALA A 148 -2.87 -19.35 -13.05
CA ALA A 148 -3.31 -18.36 -12.06
C ALA A 148 -2.16 -17.46 -11.59
N LEU A 149 -1.01 -18.06 -11.25
CA LEU A 149 0.20 -17.34 -10.83
C LEU A 149 0.73 -16.43 -11.93
N ASN A 150 0.83 -16.93 -13.16
CA ASN A 150 1.28 -16.13 -14.31
C ASN A 150 0.33 -14.97 -14.61
N ARG A 151 -0.98 -15.17 -14.47
CA ARG A 151 -1.97 -14.11 -14.63
C ARG A 151 -1.78 -13.01 -13.59
N MET A 152 -1.58 -13.37 -12.33
CA MET A 152 -1.29 -12.41 -11.25
C MET A 152 -0.01 -11.61 -11.54
N SER A 153 1.08 -12.28 -11.89
CA SER A 153 2.34 -11.62 -12.25
C SER A 153 2.19 -10.69 -13.46
N ALA A 154 1.44 -11.10 -14.49
CA ALA A 154 1.21 -10.29 -15.67
C ALA A 154 0.41 -9.01 -15.36
N GLU A 155 -0.64 -9.11 -14.56
CA GLU A 155 -1.42 -7.93 -14.15
C GLU A 155 -0.61 -6.99 -13.25
N ILE A 156 0.18 -7.52 -12.32
CA ILE A 156 1.12 -6.72 -11.53
C ILE A 156 2.08 -5.92 -12.45
N ASN A 157 2.68 -6.60 -13.43
CA ASN A 157 3.61 -5.97 -14.36
C ASN A 157 2.93 -4.87 -15.19
N GLN A 158 1.68 -5.08 -15.61
CA GLN A 158 0.90 -4.06 -16.32
C GLN A 158 0.62 -2.83 -15.44
N LEU A 159 0.23 -3.03 -14.18
CA LEU A 159 -0.01 -1.95 -13.23
C LEU A 159 1.26 -1.13 -12.96
N GLN A 160 2.41 -1.80 -12.86
CA GLN A 160 3.70 -1.13 -12.69
C GLN A 160 4.14 -0.38 -13.96
N ALA A 161 3.82 -0.88 -15.16
CA ALA A 161 4.15 -0.20 -16.41
C ALA A 161 3.36 1.10 -16.62
N ILE A 162 2.12 1.16 -16.15
CA ILE A 162 1.26 2.36 -16.23
C ILE A 162 1.74 3.43 -15.24
N ALA A 163 2.39 3.05 -14.15
CA ALA A 163 3.00 3.99 -13.21
C ALA A 163 4.25 4.65 -13.85
N PRO A 164 4.26 5.97 -14.12
CA PRO A 164 5.45 6.63 -14.68
C PRO A 164 6.68 6.36 -13.81
N ARG A 165 7.78 5.91 -14.46
CA ARG A 165 9.11 5.78 -13.85
C ARG A 165 9.65 7.19 -13.57
N THR A 166 9.38 7.71 -12.38
CA THR A 166 9.94 8.97 -11.87
C THR A 166 11.14 8.72 -10.99
#